data_AF-A0A7Y1TU29-F1
#
_entry.id   AF-A0A7Y1TU29-F1
#
_cell.length_a   1.000
_cell.length_b   1.000
_cell.length_c   1.000
_cell.angle_alpha   90.00
_cell.angle_beta   90.00
_cell.angle_gamma   90.00
#
_symmetry.space_group_name_H-M   'P 1'
#
loop_
_entity.id
_entity.type
_entity.pdbx_description
1 polymer ?
#
loop_
_entity_poly.entity_id
_entity_poly.type
_entity_poly.pdbx_seq_one_letter_code
_entity_poly.pdbx_strand_id
1 'polypeptide(L)' 'PTASLSDGDGGALVAEVLVRNRDAFIGWLLGFDDHAELLGPDDLRLELLDRVRGAR' A
#
# COMPACT_ATOMS: atom_id res chain seq x y z
N PRO A 1 -9.31 17.46 0.61
CA PRO A 1 -8.22 16.56 1.05
C PRO A 1 -8.45 15.14 0.50
N THR A 2 -7.50 14.61 -0.27
CA THR A 2 -7.66 13.33 -1.02
C THR A 2 -7.15 12.11 -0.24
N ALA A 3 -6.70 12.34 1.00
CA ALA A 3 -6.29 11.30 1.93
C ALA A 3 -6.71 11.68 3.37
N SER A 4 -6.99 10.67 4.18
CA SER A 4 -7.20 10.74 5.63
C SER A 4 -6.06 10.01 6.34
N LEU A 5 -5.72 10.51 7.54
CA LEU A 5 -4.69 9.93 8.40
C LEU A 5 -5.30 9.63 9.77
N SER A 6 -4.89 8.51 10.35
CA SER A 6 -5.19 8.15 11.73
C SER A 6 -4.00 7.46 12.38
N ASP A 7 -3.93 7.51 13.71
CA ASP A 7 -2.94 6.74 14.46
C ASP A 7 -3.24 5.24 14.35
N GLY A 8 -2.19 4.46 14.10
CA GLY A 8 -2.20 3.00 14.18
C GLY A 8 -1.50 2.50 15.44
N ASP A 9 -1.50 1.19 15.62
CA ASP A 9 -0.82 0.56 16.76
C ASP A 9 0.71 0.75 16.67
N GLY A 10 1.37 0.76 17.82
CA GLY A 10 2.84 0.80 17.90
C GLY A 10 3.48 2.08 17.37
N GLY A 11 2.72 3.17 17.22
CA GLY A 11 3.21 4.43 16.65
C GLY A 11 3.20 4.49 15.13
N ALA A 12 2.55 3.53 14.46
CA ALA A 12 2.31 3.58 13.02
C ALA A 12 1.30 4.68 12.64
N LEU A 13 1.33 5.10 11.38
CA LEU A 13 0.29 5.93 10.78
C LEU A 13 -0.49 5.08 9.78
N VAL A 14 -1.82 5.17 9.84
CA VAL A 14 -2.71 4.58 8.84
C VAL A 14 -3.18 5.69 7.91
N ALA A 15 -2.97 5.49 6.61
CA ALA A 15 -3.37 6.43 5.58
C ALA A 15 -4.40 5.78 4.65
N GLU A 16 -5.55 6.42 4.49
CA GLU A 16 -6.49 6.10 3.44
C GLU A 16 -6.29 7.09 2.29
N VAL A 17 -6.00 6.57 1.09
CA VAL A 17 -5.66 7.39 -0.07
C VAL A 17 -6.53 6.98 -1.25
N LEU A 18 -7.14 7.94 -1.96
CA LEU A 18 -7.83 7.64 -3.21
C LEU A 18 -6.83 7.37 -4.32
N VAL A 19 -6.75 6.11 -4.74
CA VAL A 19 -5.84 5.66 -5.80
C VAL A 19 -6.57 5.61 -7.15
N ARG A 20 -6.11 6.41 -8.12
CA ARG A 20 -6.61 6.39 -9.51
C ARG A 20 -5.79 5.50 -10.44
N ASN A 21 -4.51 5.28 -10.11
CA ASN A 21 -3.59 4.46 -10.88
C ASN A 21 -2.96 3.43 -9.94
N ARG A 22 -3.43 2.18 -10.03
CA ARG A 22 -3.01 1.07 -9.17
C ARG A 22 -1.55 0.69 -9.40
N ASP A 23 -1.12 0.64 -10.66
CA ASP A 23 0.27 0.29 -11.02
C ASP A 23 1.28 1.28 -10.44
N ALA A 24 1.02 2.59 -10.58
CA ALA A 24 1.89 3.62 -10.04
C ALA A 24 1.92 3.58 -8.49
N PHE A 25 0.77 3.33 -7.87
CA PHE A 25 0.67 3.19 -6.43
C PHE A 25 1.46 1.98 -5.91
N ILE A 26 1.34 0.82 -6.56
CA ILE A 26 2.11 -0.37 -6.20
C ILE A 26 3.61 -0.12 -6.39
N GLY A 27 4.03 0.49 -7.51
CA GLY A 27 5.43 0.85 -7.72
C GLY A 27 5.98 1.78 -6.65
N TRP A 28 5.18 2.76 -6.21
CA TRP A 28 5.53 3.64 -5.09
C TRP A 28 5.63 2.88 -3.76
N LEU A 29 4.66 2.00 -3.47
CA LEU A 29 4.62 1.20 -2.24
C LEU A 29 5.81 0.23 -2.14
N LEU A 30 6.22 -0.39 -3.25
CA LEU A 30 7.41 -1.25 -3.30
C LEU A 30 8.70 -0.52 -2.90
N GLY A 31 8.74 0.81 -3.04
CA GLY A 31 9.87 1.62 -2.59
C GLY A 31 10.04 1.69 -1.07
N PHE A 32 9.04 1.28 -0.28
CA PHE A 32 9.10 1.21 1.17
C PHE A 32 9.62 -0.13 1.70
N ASP A 33 9.79 -1.14 0.83
CA ASP A 33 10.22 -2.48 1.20
C ASP A 33 9.40 -3.09 2.35
N ASP A 34 9.98 -3.28 3.53
CA ASP A 34 9.33 -3.84 4.72
C ASP A 34 8.75 -2.78 5.68
N HIS A 35 8.84 -1.49 5.34
CA HIS A 35 8.37 -0.38 6.18
C HIS A 35 6.90 0.02 5.95
N ALA A 36 6.21 -0.59 4.98
CA ALA A 36 4.81 -0.28 4.70
C ALA A 36 4.00 -1.54 4.38
N GLU A 37 2.74 -1.54 4.79
CA GLU A 37 1.78 -2.59 4.50
C GLU A 37 0.56 -2.01 3.80
N LEU A 38 0.08 -2.71 2.77
CA LEU A 38 -1.20 -2.42 2.14
C LEU A 38 -2.33 -3.18 2.84
N LEU A 39 -3.14 -2.47 3.61
CA LEU A 39 -4.24 -3.05 4.38
C LEU A 39 -5.47 -3.42 3.52
N GLY A 40 -5.66 -2.74 2.39
CA GLY A 40 -6.75 -3.03 1.46
C GLY A 40 -6.85 -2.03 0.31
N PRO A 41 -7.80 -2.21 -0.61
CA PRO A 41 -8.72 -3.35 -0.68
C PRO A 41 -8.02 -4.67 -1.04
N ASP A 42 -8.67 -5.81 -0.75
CA ASP A 42 -8.07 -7.15 -0.88
C ASP A 42 -7.57 -7.45 -2.30
N ASP A 43 -8.28 -7.01 -3.33
CA ASP A 43 -7.88 -7.19 -4.73
C ASP A 43 -6.55 -6.48 -5.03
N LEU A 44 -6.36 -5.26 -4.52
CA LEU A 44 -5.12 -4.51 -4.69
C LEU A 44 -3.96 -5.12 -3.89
N ARG A 45 -4.25 -5.67 -2.70
CA ARG A 45 -3.27 -6.38 -1.88
C ARG A 45 -2.78 -7.66 -2.57
N LEU A 46 -3.68 -8.43 -3.18
CA LEU A 46 -3.32 -9.60 -3.98
C LEU A 46 -2.44 -9.22 -5.18
N GLU A 47 -2.76 -8.13 -5.86
CA GLU A 47 -2.00 -7.61 -6.99
C GLU A 47 -0.55 -7.22 -6.60
N LEU A 48 -0.35 -6.64 -5.41
CA LEU A 48 0.97 -6.38 -4.84
C LEU A 48 1.73 -7.69 -4.57
N LEU A 49 1.09 -8.65 -3.91
CA LEU A 49 1.70 -9.93 -3.55
C LEU A 49 2.16 -10.71 -4.79
N ASP A 50 1.36 -10.70 -5.86
CA ASP A 50 1.72 -11.35 -7.11
C ASP A 50 2.95 -10.71 -7.77
N ARG A 51 3.08 -9.37 -7.70
CA ARG A 51 4.29 -8.68 -8.18
C ARG A 51 5.54 -9.02 -7.36
N VAL A 52 5.43 -9.04 -6.03
CA VAL A 52 6.57 -9.40 -5.15
C VAL A 52 7.00 -10.85 -5.39
N ARG A 53 6.04 -11.77 -5.57
CA ARG A 53 6.33 -13.18 -5.87
C ARG A 53 6.92 -13.41 -7.27
N GLY A 54 6.51 -12.60 -8.24
CA GLY A 54 6.93 -12.69 -9.64
C GLY A 54 8.23 -11.95 -9.98
N ALA A 55 8.67 -11.00 -9.15
CA ALA A 55 9.88 -10.21 -9.35
C ALA A 55 11.20 -10.96 -9.00
N ARG A 56 11.25 -12.28 -9.26
CA ARG A 56 12.45 -13.10 -9.01
C ARG A 56 13.47 -13.04 -10.14
#